data_AF-A0A4Y2V5C6-F1
#
_entry.id   AF-A0A4Y2V5C6-F1
#
_cell.length_a   1.000
_cell.length_b   1.000
_cell.length_c   1.000
_cell.angle_alpha   90.00
_cell.angle_beta   90.00
_cell.angle_gamma   90.00
#
_symmetry.space_group_name_H-M   'P 1'
#
loop_
_entity.id
_entity.type
_entity.pdbx_description
1 polymer ?
#
loop_
_entity_poly.entity_id
_entity_poly.type
_entity_poly.pdbx_seq_one_letter_code
_entity_poly.pdbx_strand_id
1 'polypeptide(L)'
;MKVLLNTSWGADKVWLMRIYRSLVRSKLDYGVPVYNSAAKSTLKMLDSVHQGLRIATGAFKTTPIPSLHVISGEPSLELRRHRLSLSYLYKIKSDESHPQQYKVINPIFGSLLSVRLSLTPTFGFRIGEILRFFEIEDFPMVSNVENPPLLGRRHNLILLTIFLHFFKPSTSDNVFQQHFYDHSQHYSDYVPIYTDGSKSDNHVGSAAVSPDFTIAETLHPFCSVYTSELYAIYLGLLKICTLNFKKAIIYTDSRSGINAQRSAKHNNHPLVMQCL
;
A
#
# COMPACT_ATOMS: atom_id res chain seq x y z
N MET A 1 19.55 1.68 -20.47
CA MET A 1 20.30 2.64 -19.61
C MET A 1 21.58 3.15 -20.26
N LYS A 2 22.46 2.31 -20.83
CA LYS A 2 23.69 2.81 -21.51
C LYS A 2 23.44 3.89 -22.57
N VAL A 3 22.36 3.75 -23.35
CA VAL A 3 21.96 4.73 -24.38
C VAL A 3 21.56 6.10 -23.80
N LEU A 4 21.13 6.14 -22.53
CA LEU A 4 20.71 7.37 -21.86
C LEU A 4 21.87 8.10 -21.15
N LEU A 5 23.03 7.45 -21.07
CA LEU A 5 24.26 8.03 -20.54
C LEU A 5 25.12 8.47 -21.71
N ASN A 6 25.16 9.76 -21.94
CA ASN A 6 26.06 10.39 -22.89
C ASN A 6 26.81 11.53 -22.19
N THR A 7 28.07 11.75 -22.52
CA THR A 7 28.92 12.78 -21.91
C THR A 7 28.56 14.19 -22.34
N SER A 8 27.83 14.35 -23.46
CA SER A 8 27.38 15.64 -23.98
C SER A 8 25.93 16.00 -23.61
N TRP A 9 25.02 15.02 -23.59
CA TRP A 9 23.58 15.18 -23.32
C TRP A 9 23.01 13.95 -22.59
N GLY A 10 23.56 13.64 -21.40
CA GLY A 10 23.19 12.48 -20.60
C GLY A 10 22.11 12.77 -19.55
N ALA A 11 21.31 11.77 -19.21
CA ALA A 11 20.37 11.85 -18.11
C ALA A 11 21.11 11.90 -16.76
N ASP A 12 20.69 12.80 -15.86
CA ASP A 12 21.22 12.91 -14.51
C ASP A 12 21.00 11.62 -13.69
N LYS A 13 21.87 11.36 -12.72
CA LYS A 13 21.84 10.21 -11.81
C LYS A 13 20.46 10.00 -11.20
N VAL A 14 19.79 11.08 -10.79
CA VAL A 14 18.44 10.99 -10.19
C VAL A 14 17.44 10.40 -11.17
N TRP A 15 17.46 10.84 -12.43
CA TRP A 15 16.58 10.34 -13.49
C TRP A 15 16.91 8.91 -13.88
N LEU A 16 18.19 8.56 -13.99
CA LEU A 16 18.60 7.18 -14.28
C LEU A 16 18.18 6.21 -13.17
N MET A 17 18.31 6.62 -11.90
CA MET A 17 17.80 5.84 -10.79
C MET A 17 16.27 5.71 -10.80
N ARG A 18 15.54 6.77 -11.17
CA ARG A 18 14.07 6.69 -11.38
C ARG A 18 13.72 5.68 -12.47
N ILE A 19 14.41 5.70 -13.61
CA ILE A 19 14.20 4.76 -14.72
C ILE A 19 14.54 3.32 -14.31
N TYR A 20 15.66 3.13 -13.60
CA TYR A 20 16.03 1.83 -13.05
C TYR A 20 14.93 1.27 -12.14
N ARG A 21 14.41 2.10 -11.23
CA ARG A 21 13.35 1.73 -10.29
C ARG A 21 12.03 1.41 -11.01
N SER A 22 11.68 2.17 -12.04
CA SER A 22 10.41 2.02 -12.75
C SER A 22 10.37 0.88 -13.75
N LEU A 23 11.50 0.54 -14.39
CA LEU A 23 11.56 -0.47 -15.45
C LEU A 23 12.20 -1.79 -15.02
N VAL A 24 13.33 -1.73 -14.31
CA VAL A 24 14.09 -2.94 -13.95
C VAL A 24 13.57 -3.48 -12.62
N ARG A 25 13.59 -2.64 -11.58
CA ARG A 25 13.21 -3.04 -10.23
C ARG A 25 11.75 -3.47 -10.14
N SER A 26 10.84 -2.77 -10.81
CA SER A 26 9.42 -3.12 -10.83
C SER A 26 9.15 -4.53 -11.38
N LYS A 27 9.86 -4.94 -12.44
CA LYS A 27 9.73 -6.27 -13.05
C LYS A 27 10.28 -7.37 -12.15
N LEU A 28 11.43 -7.11 -11.51
CA LEU A 28 12.00 -8.03 -10.52
C LEU A 28 11.05 -8.18 -9.33
N ASP A 29 10.56 -7.07 -8.78
CA ASP A 29 9.67 -7.07 -7.63
C ASP A 29 8.38 -7.86 -7.89
N TYR A 30 7.78 -7.67 -9.07
CA TYR A 30 6.58 -8.40 -9.48
C TYR A 30 6.79 -9.91 -9.55
N GLY A 31 7.94 -10.35 -10.04
CA GLY A 31 8.24 -11.77 -10.25
C GLY A 31 8.64 -12.52 -8.97
N VAL A 32 8.97 -11.83 -7.86
CA VAL A 32 9.55 -12.45 -6.66
C VAL A 32 8.78 -13.69 -6.17
N PRO A 33 7.44 -13.67 -6.02
CA PRO A 33 6.71 -14.83 -5.51
C PRO A 33 6.94 -16.10 -6.34
N VAL A 34 7.21 -15.95 -7.64
CA VAL A 34 7.39 -17.04 -8.60
C VAL A 34 8.86 -17.45 -8.68
N TYR A 35 9.75 -16.55 -9.08
CA TYR A 35 11.13 -16.95 -9.41
C TYR A 35 12.00 -17.19 -8.17
N ASN A 36 11.60 -16.71 -6.98
CA ASN A 36 12.41 -16.87 -5.77
C ASN A 36 12.54 -18.36 -5.34
N SER A 37 11.77 -19.28 -5.97
CA SER A 37 11.91 -20.73 -5.79
C SER A 37 13.02 -21.34 -6.63
N ALA A 38 13.58 -20.59 -7.58
CA ALA A 38 14.61 -21.07 -8.47
C ALA A 38 15.92 -21.40 -7.72
N ALA A 39 16.74 -22.25 -8.34
CA ALA A 39 18.05 -22.61 -7.81
C ALA A 39 18.95 -21.38 -7.62
N LYS A 40 19.88 -21.45 -6.65
CA LYS A 40 20.83 -20.37 -6.36
C LYS A 40 21.65 -19.96 -7.59
N SER A 41 22.00 -20.90 -8.46
CA SER A 41 22.69 -20.63 -9.73
C SER A 41 21.87 -19.74 -10.66
N THR A 42 20.58 -20.03 -10.80
CA THR A 42 19.64 -19.23 -11.61
C THR A 42 19.43 -17.84 -11.00
N LEU A 43 19.32 -17.75 -9.68
CA LEU A 43 19.16 -16.47 -8.98
C LEU A 43 20.39 -15.55 -9.17
N LYS A 44 21.60 -16.12 -9.19
CA LYS A 44 22.84 -15.36 -9.44
C LYS A 44 22.87 -14.67 -10.81
N MET A 45 22.13 -15.16 -11.81
CA MET A 45 22.03 -14.48 -13.11
C MET A 45 21.37 -13.09 -12.99
N LEU A 46 20.54 -12.89 -11.96
CA LEU A 46 19.91 -11.61 -11.67
C LEU A 46 20.88 -10.59 -11.06
N ASP A 47 22.05 -11.01 -10.58
CA ASP A 47 23.06 -10.09 -10.03
C ASP A 47 23.68 -9.19 -11.12
N SER A 48 23.44 -9.50 -12.40
CA SER A 48 23.71 -8.62 -13.55
C SER A 48 23.10 -7.21 -13.38
N VAL A 49 22.04 -7.09 -12.57
CA VAL A 49 21.39 -5.84 -12.18
C VAL A 49 22.37 -4.86 -11.51
N HIS A 50 23.41 -5.33 -10.82
CA HIS A 50 24.45 -4.47 -10.24
C HIS A 50 25.17 -3.65 -11.31
N GLN A 51 25.33 -4.18 -12.52
CA GLN A 51 25.89 -3.40 -13.63
C GLN A 51 24.98 -2.23 -14.00
N GLY A 52 23.66 -2.43 -13.95
CA GLY A 52 22.67 -1.37 -14.14
C GLY A 52 22.79 -0.28 -13.07
N LEU A 53 22.99 -0.65 -11.80
CA LEU A 53 23.23 0.29 -10.71
C LEU A 53 24.53 1.07 -10.89
N ARG A 54 25.63 0.42 -11.30
CA ARG A 54 26.90 1.12 -11.59
C ARG A 54 26.73 2.17 -12.68
N ILE A 55 26.04 1.79 -13.75
CA ILE A 55 25.69 2.67 -14.86
C ILE A 55 24.87 3.85 -14.35
N ALA A 56 23.79 3.61 -13.60
CA ALA A 56 22.92 4.67 -13.09
C ALA A 56 23.59 5.60 -12.07
N THR A 57 24.52 5.09 -11.27
CA THR A 57 25.22 5.86 -10.23
C THR A 57 26.53 6.49 -10.70
N GLY A 58 27.04 6.12 -11.87
CA GLY A 58 28.37 6.49 -12.34
C GLY A 58 29.52 5.80 -11.58
N ALA A 59 29.24 4.78 -10.78
CA ALA A 59 30.25 4.09 -9.99
C ALA A 59 31.25 3.30 -10.86
N PHE A 60 32.50 3.21 -10.41
CA PHE A 60 33.52 2.42 -11.09
C PHE A 60 33.11 0.95 -11.19
N LYS A 61 33.62 0.25 -12.23
CA LYS A 61 33.40 -1.19 -12.39
C LYS A 61 33.92 -2.00 -11.19
N THR A 62 34.96 -1.49 -10.53
CA THR A 62 35.63 -2.11 -9.37
C THR A 62 34.97 -1.77 -8.03
N THR A 63 33.99 -0.86 -7.97
CA THR A 63 33.35 -0.49 -6.69
C THR A 63 32.76 -1.74 -6.02
N PRO A 64 33.00 -1.99 -4.72
CA PRO A 64 32.41 -3.12 -4.02
C PRO A 64 30.86 -3.09 -4.05
N ILE A 65 30.22 -4.25 -4.13
CA ILE A 65 28.75 -4.37 -4.17
C ILE A 65 28.08 -3.72 -2.94
N PRO A 66 28.56 -3.92 -1.70
CA PRO A 66 27.97 -3.25 -0.53
C PRO A 66 27.99 -1.72 -0.65
N SER A 67 29.12 -1.14 -1.08
CA SER A 67 29.24 0.30 -1.31
C SER A 67 28.30 0.81 -2.40
N LEU A 68 28.09 0.02 -3.46
CA LEU A 68 27.14 0.35 -4.53
C LEU A 68 25.70 0.45 -4.02
N HIS A 69 25.30 -0.45 -3.11
CA HIS A 69 23.98 -0.41 -2.48
C HIS A 69 23.79 0.84 -1.62
N VAL A 70 24.79 1.22 -0.83
CA VAL A 70 24.78 2.46 -0.04
C VAL A 70 24.66 3.69 -0.95
N ILE A 71 25.49 3.80 -2.00
CA ILE A 71 25.52 4.97 -2.91
C ILE A 71 24.22 5.10 -3.74
N SER A 72 23.59 3.98 -4.07
CA SER A 72 22.32 3.95 -4.83
C SER A 72 21.09 4.10 -3.94
N GLY A 73 21.22 3.91 -2.63
CA GLY A 73 20.08 3.84 -1.70
C GLY A 73 19.15 2.65 -2.02
N GLU A 74 19.68 1.56 -2.58
CA GLU A 74 18.93 0.35 -2.90
C GLU A 74 19.41 -0.82 -2.03
N PRO A 75 18.51 -1.59 -1.40
CA PRO A 75 18.89 -2.80 -0.68
C PRO A 75 19.44 -3.86 -1.65
N SER A 76 20.14 -4.87 -1.10
CA SER A 76 20.53 -6.04 -1.89
C SER A 76 19.29 -6.75 -2.45
N LEU A 77 19.46 -7.44 -3.59
CA LEU A 77 18.36 -8.19 -4.21
C LEU A 77 17.81 -9.26 -3.26
N GLU A 78 18.67 -9.87 -2.45
CA GLU A 78 18.28 -10.85 -1.45
C GLU A 78 17.38 -10.26 -0.37
N LEU A 79 17.81 -9.18 0.29
CA LEU A 79 17.00 -8.49 1.30
C LEU A 79 15.66 -8.01 0.71
N ARG A 80 15.69 -7.54 -0.54
CA ARG A 80 14.49 -7.11 -1.24
C ARG A 80 13.52 -8.27 -1.49
N ARG A 81 14.01 -9.44 -1.89
CA ARG A 81 13.21 -10.67 -2.06
C ARG A 81 12.62 -11.13 -0.72
N HIS A 82 13.38 -11.09 0.37
CA HIS A 82 12.86 -11.41 1.70
C HIS A 82 11.70 -10.50 2.09
N ARG A 83 11.88 -9.19 1.97
CA ARG A 83 10.83 -8.21 2.27
C ARG A 83 9.55 -8.46 1.46
N LEU A 84 9.68 -8.65 0.14
CA LEU A 84 8.53 -8.89 -0.73
C LEU A 84 7.85 -10.25 -0.47
N SER A 85 8.64 -11.28 -0.13
CA SER A 85 8.11 -12.60 0.24
C SER A 85 7.31 -12.52 1.54
N LEU A 86 7.80 -11.80 2.55
CA LEU A 86 7.07 -11.57 3.81
C LEU A 86 5.78 -10.76 3.58
N SER A 87 5.83 -9.68 2.80
CA SER A 87 4.61 -8.93 2.44
C SER A 87 3.59 -9.81 1.72
N TYR A 88 4.04 -10.71 0.84
CA TYR A 88 3.17 -11.63 0.14
C TYR A 88 2.57 -12.69 1.07
N LEU A 89 3.35 -13.22 2.03
CA LEU A 89 2.83 -14.11 3.08
C LEU A 89 1.67 -13.46 3.82
N TYR A 90 1.87 -12.24 4.34
CA TYR A 90 0.85 -11.58 5.15
C TYR A 90 -0.39 -11.22 4.32
N LYS A 91 -0.22 -10.90 3.04
CA LYS A 91 -1.36 -10.75 2.11
C LYS A 91 -2.16 -12.05 1.94
N ILE A 92 -1.49 -13.19 1.84
CA ILE A 92 -2.17 -14.50 1.78
C ILE A 92 -2.85 -14.79 3.12
N LYS A 93 -2.16 -14.56 4.24
CA LYS A 93 -2.71 -14.80 5.58
C LYS A 93 -3.95 -13.96 5.86
N SER A 94 -3.98 -12.70 5.40
CA SER A 94 -5.11 -11.79 5.62
C SER A 94 -6.38 -12.15 4.84
N ASP A 95 -6.28 -12.98 3.81
CA ASP A 95 -7.40 -13.36 2.96
C ASP A 95 -7.74 -14.85 3.14
N GLU A 96 -8.80 -15.11 3.92
CA GLU A 96 -9.28 -16.48 4.18
C GLU A 96 -9.77 -17.21 2.93
N SER A 97 -10.17 -16.47 1.89
CA SER A 97 -10.62 -17.04 0.62
C SER A 97 -9.48 -17.40 -0.32
N HIS A 98 -8.23 -17.07 0.05
CA HIS A 98 -7.10 -17.23 -0.86
C HIS A 98 -6.78 -18.71 -1.13
N PRO A 99 -6.72 -19.18 -2.40
CA PRO A 99 -6.56 -20.60 -2.74
C PRO A 99 -5.32 -21.29 -2.17
N GLN A 100 -4.27 -20.52 -1.86
CA GLN A 100 -3.00 -21.02 -1.30
C GLN A 100 -2.87 -20.85 0.21
N GLN A 101 -3.85 -20.26 0.90
CA GLN A 101 -3.73 -19.90 2.32
C GLN A 101 -3.40 -21.13 3.18
N TYR A 102 -4.20 -22.18 3.07
CA TYR A 102 -3.99 -23.42 3.82
C TYR A 102 -2.60 -24.05 3.55
N LYS A 103 -2.17 -24.11 2.28
CA LYS A 103 -0.90 -24.73 1.86
C LYS A 103 0.34 -23.96 2.32
N VAL A 104 0.22 -22.64 2.46
CA VAL A 104 1.30 -21.76 2.90
C VAL A 104 1.43 -21.76 4.42
N ILE A 105 0.30 -21.72 5.14
CA ILE A 105 0.26 -21.73 6.60
C ILE A 105 0.63 -23.11 7.15
N ASN A 106 0.08 -24.17 6.55
CA ASN A 106 0.34 -25.55 6.92
C ASN A 106 1.16 -26.21 5.81
N PRO A 107 2.49 -26.07 5.80
CA PRO A 107 3.29 -26.69 4.77
C PRO A 107 3.37 -28.21 5.01
N ILE A 108 2.43 -28.94 4.40
CA ILE A 108 2.14 -30.39 4.56
C ILE A 108 3.37 -31.31 4.40
N PHE A 109 4.44 -30.85 3.76
CA PHE A 109 5.57 -31.68 3.33
C PHE A 109 6.88 -31.50 4.13
N GLY A 110 6.84 -30.94 5.34
CA GLY A 110 8.06 -30.64 6.10
C GLY A 110 8.95 -31.82 6.41
N SER A 111 8.34 -32.94 6.78
CA SER A 111 9.05 -34.19 7.05
C SER A 111 9.65 -34.83 5.79
N LEU A 112 9.07 -34.59 4.61
CA LEU A 112 9.58 -35.13 3.35
C LEU A 112 10.71 -34.28 2.77
N LEU A 113 10.65 -32.96 2.97
CA LEU A 113 11.71 -32.05 2.53
C LEU A 113 12.97 -32.12 3.39
N SER A 114 12.85 -32.42 4.69
CA SER A 114 14.02 -32.65 5.55
C SER A 114 14.81 -33.89 5.14
N VAL A 115 14.15 -34.87 4.50
CA VAL A 115 14.75 -36.14 4.06
C VAL A 115 15.32 -36.06 2.64
N ARG A 116 14.79 -35.20 1.76
CA ARG A 116 15.31 -34.99 0.39
C ARG A 116 15.71 -33.53 0.12
N LEU A 117 16.97 -33.22 0.44
CA LEU A 117 17.62 -31.92 0.22
C LEU A 117 17.65 -31.44 -1.24
N SER A 118 17.39 -32.31 -2.22
CA SER A 118 17.41 -31.96 -3.66
C SER A 118 16.12 -31.28 -4.14
N LEU A 119 15.05 -31.29 -3.34
CA LEU A 119 13.77 -30.67 -3.70
C LEU A 119 13.75 -29.19 -3.31
N THR A 120 13.29 -28.33 -4.23
CA THR A 120 13.09 -26.91 -3.94
C THR A 120 12.01 -26.73 -2.88
N PRO A 121 12.32 -26.02 -1.77
CA PRO A 121 11.36 -25.84 -0.69
C PRO A 121 10.14 -25.04 -1.11
N THR A 122 8.99 -25.44 -0.57
CA THR A 122 7.73 -24.75 -0.77
C THR A 122 7.83 -23.32 -0.23
N PHE A 123 6.92 -22.45 -0.68
CA PHE A 123 6.90 -21.06 -0.23
C PHE A 123 6.80 -20.94 1.30
N GLY A 124 5.92 -21.72 1.94
CA GLY A 124 5.77 -21.74 3.40
C GLY A 124 7.07 -22.07 4.14
N PHE A 125 7.81 -23.10 3.69
CA PHE A 125 9.10 -23.45 4.29
C PHE A 125 10.15 -22.34 4.16
N ARG A 126 10.29 -21.77 2.97
CA ARG A 126 11.23 -20.67 2.72
C ARG A 126 10.93 -19.45 3.58
N ILE A 127 9.65 -19.13 3.75
CA ILE A 127 9.22 -18.04 4.63
C ILE A 127 9.58 -18.33 6.09
N GLY A 128 9.37 -19.56 6.57
CA GLY A 128 9.77 -19.96 7.92
C GLY A 128 11.28 -19.83 8.17
N GLU A 129 12.11 -20.08 7.17
CA GLU A 129 13.55 -19.79 7.26
C GLU A 129 13.83 -18.28 7.37
N ILE A 130 13.13 -17.45 6.60
CA ILE A 130 13.27 -15.99 6.63
C ILE A 130 12.85 -15.42 7.99
N LEU A 131 11.72 -15.87 8.53
CA LEU A 131 11.23 -15.43 9.85
C LEU A 131 12.25 -15.78 10.94
N ARG A 132 12.80 -17.00 10.93
CA ARG A 132 13.86 -17.41 11.86
C ARG A 132 15.15 -16.63 11.68
N PHE A 133 15.56 -16.37 10.44
CA PHE A 133 16.78 -15.62 10.14
C PHE A 133 16.74 -14.18 10.68
N PHE A 134 15.57 -13.52 10.61
CA PHE A 134 15.37 -12.16 11.10
C PHE A 134 14.81 -12.10 12.53
N GLU A 135 14.61 -13.26 13.19
CA GLU A 135 13.98 -13.34 14.52
C GLU A 135 12.63 -12.63 14.58
N ILE A 136 11.86 -12.70 13.49
CA ILE A 136 10.54 -12.08 13.40
C ILE A 136 9.52 -13.03 14.00
N GLU A 137 8.90 -12.61 15.10
CA GLU A 137 7.75 -13.30 15.66
C GLU A 137 6.57 -13.24 14.67
N ASP A 138 5.96 -14.40 14.43
CA ASP A 138 4.80 -14.48 13.55
C ASP A 138 3.55 -14.06 14.34
N PHE A 139 2.99 -12.90 14.02
CA PHE A 139 1.80 -12.42 14.69
C PHE A 139 0.54 -13.07 14.10
N PRO A 140 -0.42 -13.46 14.95
CA PRO A 140 -1.73 -13.90 14.47
C PRO A 140 -2.36 -12.76 13.68
N MET A 141 -2.85 -13.07 12.48
CA MET A 141 -3.77 -12.14 11.82
C MET A 141 -5.01 -12.05 12.70
N VAL A 142 -5.48 -10.83 12.95
CA VAL A 142 -6.79 -10.63 13.58
C VAL A 142 -7.83 -11.14 12.59
N SER A 143 -8.13 -12.44 12.68
CA SER A 143 -9.18 -13.10 11.94
C SER A 143 -10.49 -12.53 12.44
N ASN A 144 -11.15 -11.78 11.56
CA ASN A 144 -12.47 -11.21 11.79
C ASN A 144 -12.49 -10.24 12.99
N VAL A 145 -12.27 -8.96 12.69
CA VAL A 145 -13.11 -7.97 13.38
C VAL A 145 -14.53 -8.43 13.04
N GLU A 146 -15.23 -9.02 14.02
CA GLU A 146 -16.68 -9.19 14.00
C GLU A 146 -17.20 -7.97 13.26
N ASN A 147 -17.82 -8.16 12.08
CA ASN A 147 -18.36 -7.04 11.32
C ASN A 147 -19.03 -6.14 12.34
N PRO A 148 -18.55 -4.89 12.56
CA PRO A 148 -19.25 -4.02 13.46
C PRO A 148 -20.70 -4.04 12.97
N PRO A 149 -21.70 -4.29 13.83
CA PRO A 149 -23.10 -4.46 13.41
C PRO A 149 -23.72 -3.14 12.88
N LEU A 150 -22.92 -2.27 12.28
CA LEU A 150 -23.22 -0.87 12.06
C LEU A 150 -23.91 -0.60 10.71
N LEU A 151 -23.67 -1.41 9.66
CA LEU A 151 -24.34 -1.24 8.35
C LEU A 151 -25.18 -2.45 7.90
N GLY A 152 -25.91 -3.05 8.84
CA GLY A 152 -27.11 -3.83 8.51
C GLY A 152 -28.26 -2.99 7.92
N ARG A 153 -28.17 -1.65 8.01
CA ARG A 153 -29.04 -0.71 7.30
C ARG A 153 -28.31 -0.18 6.09
N ARG A 154 -28.84 -0.47 4.90
CA ARG A 154 -28.49 0.23 3.66
C ARG A 154 -28.81 1.71 3.85
N HIS A 155 -27.89 2.47 4.42
CA HIS A 155 -27.89 3.91 4.24
C HIS A 155 -27.72 4.14 2.74
N ASN A 156 -28.59 4.93 2.13
CA ASN A 156 -28.44 5.29 0.72
C ASN A 156 -27.22 6.21 0.60
N LEU A 157 -26.02 5.62 0.58
CA LEU A 157 -24.77 6.32 0.35
C LEU A 157 -24.77 6.79 -1.10
N ILE A 158 -25.03 8.08 -1.28
CA ILE A 158 -24.95 8.73 -2.58
C ILE A 158 -23.58 9.39 -2.67
N LEU A 159 -22.75 8.88 -3.57
CA LEU A 159 -21.41 9.39 -3.78
C LEU A 159 -21.44 10.50 -4.83
N LEU A 160 -21.39 11.74 -4.36
CA LEU A 160 -21.37 12.95 -5.19
C LEU A 160 -19.95 13.22 -5.69
N THR A 161 -19.80 13.49 -6.99
CA THR A 161 -18.50 13.79 -7.62
C THR A 161 -18.48 15.08 -8.40
N ILE A 162 -19.28 16.03 -7.93
CA ILE A 162 -19.51 17.33 -8.54
C ILE A 162 -18.18 18.08 -8.72
N PHE A 163 -17.25 17.94 -7.76
CA PHE A 163 -15.94 18.60 -7.78
C PHE A 163 -14.87 17.89 -8.63
N LEU A 164 -15.08 16.65 -9.09
CA LEU A 164 -14.05 15.90 -9.85
C LEU A 164 -13.84 16.42 -11.28
N HIS A 165 -14.80 17.18 -11.82
CA HIS A 165 -14.74 17.72 -13.18
C HIS A 165 -13.81 18.93 -13.32
N PHE A 166 -13.44 19.56 -12.20
CA PHE A 166 -12.57 20.74 -12.20
C PHE A 166 -11.10 20.34 -12.16
N PHE A 167 -10.31 20.88 -13.08
CA PHE A 167 -8.87 20.64 -13.12
C PHE A 167 -8.15 21.64 -12.20
N LYS A 168 -7.61 21.15 -11.08
CA LYS A 168 -7.00 21.96 -10.01
C LYS A 168 -5.95 22.98 -10.50
N PRO A 169 -5.04 22.65 -11.46
CA PRO A 169 -4.06 23.63 -11.96
C PRO A 169 -4.64 24.79 -12.79
N SER A 170 -5.82 24.62 -13.39
CA SER A 170 -6.43 25.62 -14.28
C SER A 170 -7.63 26.33 -13.68
N THR A 171 -8.06 25.91 -12.49
CA THR A 171 -9.27 26.44 -11.83
C THR A 171 -8.83 27.25 -10.62
N SER A 172 -9.21 28.53 -10.57
CA SER A 172 -8.87 29.38 -9.42
C SER A 172 -9.60 28.95 -8.15
N ASP A 173 -8.98 29.16 -6.99
CA ASP A 173 -9.55 28.81 -5.68
C ASP A 173 -10.94 29.45 -5.43
N ASN A 174 -11.17 30.67 -5.94
CA ASN A 174 -12.45 31.37 -5.82
C ASN A 174 -13.60 30.58 -6.48
N VAL A 175 -13.35 29.87 -7.57
CA VAL A 175 -14.36 29.06 -8.27
C VAL A 175 -14.71 27.83 -7.43
N PHE A 176 -13.71 27.19 -6.81
CA PHE A 176 -13.94 26.08 -5.88
C PHE A 176 -14.75 26.53 -4.67
N GLN A 177 -14.41 27.68 -4.09
CA GLN A 177 -15.16 28.26 -2.97
C GLN A 177 -16.61 28.55 -3.34
N GLN A 178 -16.86 29.18 -4.50
CA GLN A 178 -18.22 29.46 -4.97
C GLN A 178 -19.05 28.19 -5.14
N HIS A 179 -18.51 27.16 -5.81
CA HIS A 179 -19.23 25.89 -5.97
C HIS A 179 -19.43 25.15 -4.64
N PHE A 180 -18.47 25.24 -3.73
CA PHE A 180 -18.62 24.67 -2.40
C PHE A 180 -19.72 25.37 -1.61
N TYR A 181 -19.78 26.70 -1.63
CA TYR A 181 -20.83 27.46 -0.96
C TYR A 181 -22.20 27.19 -1.56
N ASP A 182 -22.32 27.16 -2.89
CA ASP A 182 -23.57 26.83 -3.60
C ASP A 182 -24.07 25.43 -3.21
N HIS A 183 -23.19 24.43 -3.23
CA HIS A 183 -23.49 23.08 -2.78
C HIS A 183 -23.87 23.02 -1.30
N SER A 184 -23.11 23.69 -0.44
CA SER A 184 -23.37 23.74 1.01
C SER A 184 -24.70 24.41 1.33
N GLN A 185 -25.14 25.39 0.52
CA GLN A 185 -26.45 26.01 0.64
C GLN A 185 -27.56 25.08 0.18
N HIS A 186 -27.36 24.37 -0.94
CA HIS A 186 -28.34 23.39 -1.43
C HIS A 186 -28.61 22.27 -0.42
N TYR A 187 -27.58 21.85 0.33
CA TYR A 187 -27.67 20.83 1.37
C TYR A 187 -27.60 21.41 2.79
N SER A 188 -28.18 22.60 3.01
CA SER A 188 -28.17 23.28 4.32
C SER A 188 -28.84 22.47 5.44
N ASP A 189 -29.72 21.52 5.08
CA ASP A 189 -30.42 20.63 6.00
C ASP A 189 -29.64 19.35 6.35
N TYR A 190 -28.42 19.19 5.81
CA TYR A 190 -27.51 18.09 6.13
C TYR A 190 -26.41 18.55 7.08
N VAL A 191 -26.02 17.69 8.01
CA VAL A 191 -24.87 17.95 8.90
C VAL A 191 -23.58 17.78 8.09
N PRO A 192 -22.74 18.82 7.95
CA PRO A 192 -21.47 18.72 7.25
C PRO A 192 -20.42 18.07 8.14
N ILE A 193 -19.73 17.06 7.63
CA ILE A 193 -18.63 16.36 8.28
C ILE A 193 -17.42 16.44 7.36
N TYR A 194 -16.31 16.96 7.86
CA TYR A 194 -15.06 17.12 7.13
C TYR A 194 -14.08 16.07 7.60
N THR A 195 -13.44 15.36 6.67
CA THR A 195 -12.48 14.32 6.99
C THR A 195 -11.13 14.64 6.39
N ASP A 196 -10.07 14.34 7.15
CA ASP A 196 -8.69 14.51 6.70
C ASP A 196 -7.80 13.43 7.33
N GLY A 197 -6.83 12.96 6.55
CA GLY A 197 -5.86 11.95 6.96
C GLY A 197 -4.45 12.39 6.57
N SER A 198 -3.55 12.44 7.54
CA SER A 198 -2.19 12.93 7.33
C SER A 198 -1.13 11.89 7.72
N LYS A 199 0.02 11.99 7.05
CA LYS A 199 1.21 11.22 7.38
C LYS A 199 2.43 12.13 7.42
N SER A 200 3.18 12.02 8.50
CA SER A 200 4.56 12.49 8.65
C SER A 200 5.50 11.29 8.79
N ASP A 201 6.81 11.54 8.97
CA ASP A 201 7.82 10.47 9.00
C ASP A 201 7.53 9.38 10.04
N ASN A 202 7.06 9.76 11.22
CA ASN A 202 6.81 8.85 12.34
C ASN A 202 5.37 8.89 12.88
N HIS A 203 4.48 9.67 12.28
CA HIS A 203 3.14 9.83 12.80
C HIS A 203 2.12 9.80 11.66
N VAL A 204 1.05 9.04 11.87
CA VAL A 204 -0.08 8.95 10.95
C VAL A 204 -1.33 9.31 11.75
N GLY A 205 -2.08 10.30 11.28
CA GLY A 205 -3.27 10.79 11.95
C GLY A 205 -4.48 10.75 11.04
N SER A 206 -5.66 10.52 11.60
CA SER A 206 -6.94 10.59 10.88
C SER A 206 -7.94 11.34 11.73
N ALA A 207 -8.72 12.24 11.13
CA ALA A 207 -9.69 13.04 11.86
C ALA A 207 -10.98 13.24 11.07
N ALA A 208 -12.09 13.35 11.82
CA ALA A 208 -13.38 13.77 11.32
C ALA A 208 -13.94 14.87 12.22
N VAL A 209 -14.38 15.97 11.61
CA VAL A 209 -14.84 17.17 12.30
C VAL A 209 -16.23 17.54 11.78
N SER A 210 -17.14 17.82 12.69
CA SER A 210 -18.44 18.43 12.41
C SER A 210 -18.71 19.53 13.45
N PRO A 211 -19.78 20.33 13.30
CA PRO A 211 -20.20 21.26 14.34
C PRO A 211 -20.51 20.59 15.69
N ASP A 212 -20.97 19.34 15.65
CA ASP A 212 -21.44 18.60 16.84
C ASP A 212 -20.35 17.72 17.48
N PHE A 213 -19.32 17.35 16.71
CA PHE A 213 -18.26 16.49 17.22
C PHE A 213 -16.91 16.75 16.56
N THR A 214 -15.85 16.40 17.27
CA THR A 214 -14.50 16.28 16.72
C THR A 214 -13.93 14.97 17.20
N ILE A 215 -13.45 14.15 16.26
CA ILE A 215 -12.74 12.91 16.56
C ILE A 215 -11.45 12.88 15.76
N ALA A 216 -10.37 12.50 16.43
CA ALA A 216 -9.07 12.30 15.81
C ALA A 216 -8.40 11.10 16.46
N GLU A 217 -7.78 10.26 15.64
CA GLU A 217 -7.06 9.09 16.08
C GLU A 217 -5.67 9.01 15.45
N THR A 218 -4.71 8.58 16.26
CA THR A 218 -3.35 8.27 15.81
C THR A 218 -3.30 6.83 15.36
N LEU A 219 -2.92 6.61 14.11
CA LEU A 219 -2.69 5.29 13.53
C LEU A 219 -1.22 4.88 13.68
N HIS A 220 -0.97 3.60 13.41
CA HIS A 220 0.40 3.08 13.40
C HIS A 220 1.27 3.84 12.36
N PRO A 221 2.54 4.19 12.68
CA PRO A 221 3.41 4.95 11.77
C PRO A 221 3.61 4.33 10.37
N PHE A 222 3.45 3.01 10.27
CA PHE A 222 3.54 2.28 9.01
C PHE A 222 2.31 2.40 8.11
N CYS A 223 1.18 2.91 8.62
CA CYS A 223 0.00 3.17 7.79
C CYS A 223 0.33 4.16 6.67
N SER A 224 -0.33 4.00 5.53
CA SER A 224 -0.16 4.89 4.38
C SER A 224 -1.07 6.11 4.50
N VAL A 225 -0.77 7.19 3.76
CA VAL A 225 -1.69 8.35 3.62
C VAL A 225 -3.08 7.90 3.16
N TYR A 226 -3.11 6.95 2.22
CA TYR A 226 -4.36 6.35 1.76
C TYR A 226 -5.14 5.65 2.88
N THR A 227 -4.44 4.96 3.79
CA THR A 227 -5.06 4.30 4.94
C THR A 227 -5.62 5.33 5.93
N SER A 228 -4.89 6.41 6.21
CA SER A 228 -5.38 7.47 7.10
C SER A 228 -6.59 8.20 6.53
N GLU A 229 -6.58 8.52 5.24
CA GLU A 229 -7.73 9.16 4.58
C GLU A 229 -8.98 8.27 4.62
N LEU A 230 -8.83 6.97 4.35
CA LEU A 230 -9.93 6.01 4.47
C LEU A 230 -10.43 5.88 5.91
N TYR A 231 -9.50 5.87 6.88
CA TYR A 231 -9.86 5.77 8.29
C TYR A 231 -10.58 7.04 8.76
N ALA A 232 -10.21 8.22 8.26
CA ALA A 232 -10.92 9.47 8.54
C ALA A 232 -12.37 9.42 8.05
N ILE A 233 -12.62 8.87 6.86
CA ILE A 233 -13.98 8.62 6.34
C ILE A 233 -14.72 7.65 7.25
N TYR A 234 -14.08 6.56 7.65
CA TYR A 234 -14.64 5.58 8.59
C TYR A 234 -15.05 6.22 9.93
N LEU A 235 -14.20 7.08 10.52
CA LEU A 235 -14.52 7.80 11.76
C LEU A 235 -15.74 8.70 11.60
N GLY A 236 -15.86 9.39 10.46
CA GLY A 236 -17.04 10.19 10.13
C GLY A 236 -18.32 9.34 10.06
N LEU A 237 -18.27 8.20 9.38
CA LEU A 237 -19.39 7.26 9.29
C LEU A 237 -19.76 6.66 10.65
N LEU A 238 -18.76 6.28 11.46
CA LEU A 238 -18.97 5.79 12.82
C LEU A 238 -19.69 6.84 13.67
N LYS A 239 -19.32 8.11 13.56
CA LYS A 239 -20.00 9.20 14.27
C LYS A 239 -21.42 9.46 13.77
N ILE A 240 -21.67 9.34 12.46
CA ILE A 240 -23.04 9.37 11.91
C ILE A 240 -23.92 8.29 12.53
N CYS A 241 -23.40 7.05 12.61
CA CYS A 241 -24.15 5.94 13.18
C CYS A 241 -24.37 6.10 14.69
N THR A 242 -23.34 6.47 15.44
CA THR A 242 -23.43 6.60 16.91
C THR A 242 -24.33 7.76 17.36
N LEU A 243 -24.33 8.88 16.62
CA LEU A 243 -25.16 10.06 16.91
C LEU A 243 -26.53 10.01 16.20
N ASN A 244 -26.79 8.97 15.39
CA ASN A 244 -28.04 8.77 14.63
C ASN A 244 -28.43 9.97 13.73
N PHE A 245 -27.46 10.55 13.02
CA PHE A 245 -27.78 11.62 12.06
C PHE A 245 -28.64 11.08 10.91
N LYS A 246 -29.78 11.73 10.65
CA LYS A 246 -30.70 11.36 9.55
C LYS A 246 -30.21 11.86 8.18
N LYS A 247 -29.55 13.02 8.17
CA LYS A 247 -29.03 13.71 6.98
C LYS A 247 -27.63 14.22 7.31
N ALA A 248 -26.62 13.62 6.69
CA ALA A 248 -25.22 14.02 6.86
C ALA A 248 -24.49 13.96 5.51
N ILE A 249 -23.50 14.83 5.33
CA ILE A 249 -22.62 14.84 4.16
C ILE A 249 -21.18 14.78 4.65
N ILE A 250 -20.42 13.84 4.10
CA ILE A 250 -18.98 13.75 4.33
C ILE A 250 -18.26 14.45 3.17
N TYR A 251 -17.47 15.47 3.50
CA TYR A 251 -16.55 16.14 2.62
C TYR A 251 -15.14 15.57 2.83
N THR A 252 -14.53 15.08 1.76
CA THR A 252 -13.17 14.54 1.74
C THR A 252 -12.44 15.03 0.49
N ASP A 253 -11.15 15.33 0.63
CA ASP A 253 -10.25 15.63 -0.48
C ASP A 253 -9.53 14.38 -1.03
N SER A 254 -9.76 13.22 -0.39
CA SER A 254 -9.19 11.93 -0.82
C SER A 254 -9.90 11.38 -2.05
N ARG A 255 -9.38 11.72 -3.24
CA ARG A 255 -9.83 11.11 -4.51
C ARG A 255 -9.66 9.59 -4.49
N SER A 256 -8.60 9.09 -3.85
CA SER A 256 -8.35 7.66 -3.70
C SER A 256 -9.39 6.98 -2.81
N GLY A 257 -9.79 7.60 -1.70
CA GLY A 257 -10.86 7.10 -0.83
C GLY A 257 -12.20 7.02 -1.55
N ILE A 258 -12.57 8.07 -2.28
CA ILE A 258 -13.80 8.12 -3.09
C ILE A 258 -13.81 7.00 -4.15
N ASN A 259 -12.70 6.81 -4.86
CA ASN A 259 -12.58 5.75 -5.87
C ASN A 259 -12.68 4.35 -5.23
N ALA A 260 -12.10 4.16 -4.05
CA ALA A 260 -12.16 2.89 -3.34
C ALA A 260 -13.58 2.52 -2.93
N GLN A 261 -14.38 3.50 -2.49
CA GLN A 261 -15.81 3.33 -2.19
C GLN A 261 -16.63 3.02 -3.45
N ARG A 262 -16.30 3.61 -4.60
CA ARG A 262 -16.94 3.25 -5.88
C ARG A 262 -16.71 1.80 -6.28
N SER A 263 -15.48 1.32 -6.10
CA SER A 263 -15.09 -0.06 -6.41
C SER A 263 -15.31 -1.01 -5.25
N ALA A 264 -16.07 -0.62 -4.22
CA ALA A 264 -16.33 -1.39 -3.01
C ALA A 264 -16.68 -2.86 -3.26
N LYS A 265 -17.53 -3.13 -4.27
CA LYS A 265 -17.93 -4.50 -4.68
C LYS A 265 -16.76 -5.39 -5.14
N HIS A 266 -15.62 -4.79 -5.48
CA HIS A 266 -14.44 -5.46 -6.03
C HIS A 266 -13.18 -5.16 -5.19
N ASN A 267 -13.32 -4.53 -4.03
CA ASN A 267 -12.21 -4.08 -3.21
C ASN A 267 -12.20 -4.81 -1.86
N ASN A 268 -11.20 -5.67 -1.66
CA ASN A 268 -11.05 -6.46 -0.43
C ASN A 268 -10.33 -5.68 0.69
N HIS A 269 -10.17 -4.35 0.55
CA HIS A 269 -9.52 -3.57 1.60
C HIS A 269 -10.43 -3.50 2.85
N PRO A 270 -9.95 -3.90 4.04
CA PRO A 270 -10.78 -4.07 5.23
C PRO A 270 -11.52 -2.79 5.63
N LEU A 271 -10.85 -1.64 5.59
CA LEU A 271 -11.49 -0.35 5.89
C LEU A 271 -12.58 0.04 4.87
N VAL A 272 -12.45 -0.36 3.61
CA VAL A 272 -13.47 -0.05 2.59
C VAL A 272 -14.71 -0.89 2.86
N MET A 273 -14.53 -2.16 3.20
CA MET A 273 -15.61 -3.05 3.60
C MET A 273 -16.32 -2.57 4.86
N GLN A 274 -15.59 -1.98 5.82
CA GLN A 274 -16.17 -1.41 7.05
C GLN A 274 -16.93 -0.09 6.83
N CYS A 275 -16.76 0.57 5.68
CA CYS A 275 -17.47 1.81 5.35
C CYS A 275 -18.78 1.57 4.57
N LEU A 276 -19.07 0.33 4.18
CA LEU A 276 -20.27 -0.10 3.43
C LEU A 276 -21.35 -0.65 4.34
#